data_AF-A0A8I6XI46-F1
#
_entry.id   AF-A0A8I6XI46-F1
#
_cell.length_a   1.000
_cell.length_b   1.000
_cell.length_c   1.000
_cell.angle_alpha   90.00
_cell.angle_beta   90.00
_cell.angle_gamma   90.00
#
_symmetry.space_group_name_H-M   'P 1'
#
loop_
_entity.id
_entity.type
_entity.pdbx_description
1 polymer ?
#
loop_
_entity_poly.entity_id
_entity_poly.type
_entity_poly.pdbx_seq_one_letter_code
_entity_poly.pdbx_strand_id
1 'polypeptide(L)'
;MSLYIESFNIEHMYNSSKPRKFAFSPHVATKLSVDPSSFNPNSCNKDFKRACEKNDIAKCDQLFFTIVKQDHWALVVVNLMHKQLNVFDSNSQDSDYVSILEKPCCNLIENFKTLVRERNTWKHDLDKFERFNPSGYPKQSTTFDCGLFAILYMENLTAKGLKPFSTDTTLLLNFRKYIAAKLFKHPQNTLSSEEELQKLLKKS
;
A
#
# COMPACT_ATOMS: atom_id res chain seq x y z
N MET A 1 8.70 3.02 4.38
CA MET A 1 7.38 2.85 3.73
C MET A 1 6.87 4.15 3.10
N SER A 2 6.60 5.22 3.87
CA SER A 2 5.98 6.45 3.33
C SER A 2 6.72 7.07 2.13
N LEU A 3 8.05 7.17 2.20
CA LEU A 3 8.86 7.69 1.09
C LEU A 3 8.77 6.82 -0.18
N TYR A 4 8.70 5.50 -0.01
CA TYR A 4 8.48 4.57 -1.11
C TYR A 4 7.09 4.77 -1.75
N ILE A 5 6.04 4.94 -0.94
CA ILE A 5 4.68 5.22 -1.42
C ILE A 5 4.62 6.51 -2.24
N GLU A 6 5.34 7.55 -1.83
CA GLU A 6 5.41 8.80 -2.59
C GLU A 6 6.08 8.61 -3.95
N SER A 7 7.24 7.95 -3.99
CA SER A 7 7.91 7.58 -5.24
C SER A 7 7.03 6.69 -6.13
N PHE A 8 6.36 5.69 -5.55
CA PHE A 8 5.42 4.81 -6.24
C PHE A 8 4.28 5.58 -6.89
N ASN A 9 3.67 6.52 -6.17
CA ASN A 9 2.59 7.35 -6.71
C ASN A 9 3.07 8.22 -7.87
N ILE A 10 4.27 8.79 -7.79
CA ILE A 10 4.83 9.59 -8.88
C ILE A 10 4.99 8.73 -10.14
N GLU A 11 5.54 7.52 -10.00
CA GLU A 11 5.76 6.63 -11.14
C GLU A 11 4.48 6.11 -11.77
N HIS A 12 3.42 5.89 -11.00
CA HIS A 12 2.16 5.31 -11.48
C HIS A 12 1.12 6.34 -11.89
N MET A 13 1.18 7.57 -11.36
CA MET A 13 0.23 8.62 -11.72
C MET A 13 0.64 9.44 -12.94
N TYR A 14 1.94 9.58 -13.20
CA TYR A 14 2.46 10.43 -14.28
C TYR A 14 3.01 9.64 -15.48
N ASN A 15 2.88 8.31 -15.48
CA ASN A 15 3.28 7.46 -16.60
C ASN A 15 2.06 6.85 -17.29
N SER A 16 1.68 7.39 -18.45
CA SER A 16 0.51 6.96 -19.23
C SER A 16 0.60 5.54 -19.78
N SER A 17 1.79 4.93 -19.82
CA SER A 17 1.98 3.54 -20.27
C SER A 17 1.75 2.50 -19.18
N LYS A 18 1.61 2.93 -17.91
CA LYS A 18 1.41 2.04 -16.77
C LYS A 18 -0.04 2.04 -16.29
N PRO A 19 -0.50 0.93 -15.68
CA PRO A 19 -1.76 0.92 -14.92
C PRO A 19 -1.76 2.03 -13.87
N ARG A 20 -2.90 2.70 -13.73
CA ARG A 20 -3.06 3.81 -12.79
C ARG A 20 -3.24 3.25 -11.39
N LYS A 21 -2.16 3.28 -10.62
CA LYS A 21 -2.13 2.82 -9.22
C LYS A 21 -1.94 4.01 -8.30
N PHE A 22 -2.62 4.00 -7.16
CA PHE A 22 -2.43 5.02 -6.13
C PHE A 22 -2.37 4.41 -4.74
N ALA A 23 -1.40 4.81 -3.93
CA ALA A 23 -1.22 4.36 -2.57
C ALA A 23 -1.43 5.53 -1.59
N PHE A 24 -2.30 5.32 -0.62
CA PHE A 24 -2.45 6.26 0.50
C PHE A 24 -1.28 6.11 1.47
N SER A 25 -0.95 7.19 2.18
CA SER A 25 0.10 7.13 3.20
C SER A 25 -0.30 6.19 4.34
N PRO A 26 0.67 5.57 5.06
CA PRO A 26 0.36 4.71 6.21
C PRO A 26 -0.43 5.45 7.28
N HIS A 27 -0.23 6.76 7.42
CA HIS A 27 -0.99 7.60 8.35
C HIS A 27 -2.49 7.65 8.03
N VAL A 28 -2.86 7.76 6.75
CA VAL A 28 -4.28 7.70 6.34
C VAL A 28 -4.83 6.31 6.60
N ALA A 29 -4.06 5.26 6.31
CA ALA A 29 -4.46 3.88 6.59
C ALA A 29 -4.71 3.66 8.09
N THR A 30 -3.88 4.21 8.98
CA THR A 30 -4.10 4.15 10.44
C THR A 30 -5.42 4.80 10.85
N LYS A 31 -5.74 5.99 10.33
CA LYS A 31 -7.02 6.67 10.61
C LYS A 31 -8.23 5.84 10.16
N LEU A 32 -8.11 5.17 9.02
CA LEU A 32 -9.17 4.30 8.50
C LEU A 32 -9.25 2.97 9.26
N SER A 33 -8.20 2.52 9.94
CA SER A 33 -8.17 1.21 10.61
C SER A 33 -8.87 1.18 11.98
N VAL A 34 -9.39 2.31 12.45
CA VAL A 34 -10.11 2.42 13.74
C VAL A 34 -11.47 1.73 13.67
N ASP A 35 -12.04 1.38 14.82
CA ASP A 35 -13.38 0.78 14.85
C ASP A 35 -14.42 1.69 14.15
N PRO A 36 -15.31 1.16 13.29
CA PRO A 36 -16.25 1.98 12.54
C PRO A 36 -17.13 2.88 13.41
N SER A 37 -17.46 2.44 14.64
CA SER A 37 -18.21 3.25 15.62
C SER A 37 -17.48 4.53 16.06
N SER A 38 -16.15 4.53 15.95
CA SER A 38 -15.26 5.63 16.36
C SER A 38 -14.68 6.38 15.15
N PHE A 39 -15.00 5.98 13.92
CA PHE A 39 -14.44 6.59 12.73
C PHE A 39 -15.08 7.94 12.44
N ASN A 40 -14.25 8.98 12.31
CA ASN A 40 -14.66 10.30 11.88
C ASN A 40 -14.19 10.55 10.43
N PRO A 41 -15.08 10.56 9.42
CA PRO A 41 -14.73 10.79 8.01
C PRO A 41 -13.98 12.11 7.76
N ASN A 42 -14.19 13.14 8.59
CA ASN A 42 -13.50 14.42 8.45
C ASN A 42 -12.00 14.32 8.73
N SER A 43 -11.56 13.32 9.51
CA SER A 43 -10.14 13.09 9.83
C SER A 43 -9.27 12.77 8.61
N CYS A 44 -9.89 12.24 7.54
CA CYS A 44 -9.25 11.88 6.28
C CYS A 44 -9.61 12.82 5.13
N ASN A 45 -10.48 13.81 5.35
CA ASN A 45 -11.07 14.60 4.27
C ASN A 45 -10.02 15.36 3.45
N LYS A 46 -9.05 15.99 4.10
CA LYS A 46 -7.97 16.72 3.40
C LYS A 46 -7.15 15.79 2.49
N ASP A 47 -6.77 14.63 3.01
CA ASP A 47 -5.97 13.64 2.28
C ASP A 47 -6.75 13.04 1.11
N PHE A 48 -8.01 12.68 1.34
CA PHE A 48 -8.91 12.10 0.34
C PHE A 48 -9.26 13.10 -0.75
N LYS A 49 -9.61 14.34 -0.39
CA LYS A 49 -9.87 15.43 -1.35
C LYS A 49 -8.64 15.69 -2.21
N ARG A 50 -7.46 15.80 -1.61
CA ARG A 50 -6.20 15.97 -2.35
C ARG A 50 -5.95 14.80 -3.32
N ALA A 51 -6.21 13.57 -2.89
CA ALA A 51 -6.06 12.40 -3.74
C ALA A 51 -7.04 12.45 -4.94
N CYS A 52 -8.31 12.79 -4.71
CA CYS A 52 -9.30 12.95 -5.77
C CYS A 52 -8.95 14.09 -6.74
N GLU A 53 -8.62 15.28 -6.23
CA GLU A 53 -8.41 16.46 -7.07
C GLU A 53 -7.08 16.44 -7.84
N LYS A 54 -6.00 15.98 -7.21
CA LYS A 54 -4.67 15.99 -7.84
C LYS A 54 -4.36 14.73 -8.64
N ASN A 55 -4.91 13.58 -8.24
CA ASN A 55 -4.56 12.28 -8.82
C ASN A 55 -5.76 11.60 -9.48
N ASP A 56 -6.98 12.12 -9.34
CA ASP A 56 -8.19 11.55 -9.96
C ASP A 56 -8.30 10.04 -9.66
N ILE A 57 -8.16 9.70 -8.37
CA ILE A 57 -8.07 8.31 -7.89
C ILE A 57 -9.31 7.47 -8.16
N ALA A 58 -10.44 8.10 -8.46
CA ALA A 58 -11.66 7.41 -8.90
C ALA A 58 -11.49 6.71 -10.26
N LYS A 59 -10.48 7.11 -11.04
CA LYS A 59 -10.11 6.49 -12.34
C LYS A 59 -8.86 5.60 -12.23
N CYS A 60 -8.35 5.37 -11.04
CA CYS A 60 -7.28 4.39 -10.84
C CYS A 60 -7.83 2.97 -11.02
N ASP A 61 -6.95 2.06 -11.42
CA ASP A 61 -7.27 0.63 -11.49
C ASP A 61 -7.27 0.03 -10.08
N GLN A 62 -6.34 0.48 -9.24
CA GLN A 62 -6.06 -0.08 -7.92
C GLN A 62 -5.66 1.01 -6.92
N LEU A 63 -6.22 0.93 -5.72
CA LEU A 63 -5.88 1.78 -4.58
C LEU A 63 -5.27 0.93 -3.47
N PHE A 64 -4.17 1.40 -2.90
CA PHE A 64 -3.36 0.65 -1.95
C PHE A 64 -3.31 1.34 -0.59
N PHE A 65 -3.38 0.55 0.47
CA PHE A 65 -3.27 0.99 1.85
C PHE A 65 -2.34 0.06 2.61
N THR A 66 -1.16 0.53 2.97
CA THR A 66 -0.25 -0.21 3.86
C THR A 66 -0.65 0.06 5.31
N ILE A 67 -1.06 -0.97 6.03
CA ILE A 67 -1.38 -0.89 7.46
C ILE A 67 -0.17 -1.38 8.26
N VAL A 68 0.10 -0.72 9.38
CA VAL A 68 1.08 -1.16 10.37
C VAL A 68 0.46 -1.18 11.76
N LYS A 69 0.69 -2.27 12.50
CA LYS A 69 0.31 -2.41 13.91
C LYS A 69 1.31 -3.34 14.59
N GLN A 70 1.89 -2.91 15.71
CA GLN A 70 2.88 -3.69 16.49
C GLN A 70 3.96 -4.29 15.58
N ASP A 71 4.60 -3.43 14.78
CA ASP A 71 5.67 -3.76 13.83
C ASP A 71 5.32 -4.74 12.70
N HIS A 72 4.07 -5.20 12.62
CA HIS A 72 3.57 -6.02 11.52
C HIS A 72 2.92 -5.18 10.43
N TRP A 73 3.20 -5.50 9.17
CA TRP A 73 2.69 -4.79 7.99
C TRP A 73 1.79 -5.69 7.15
N ALA A 74 0.67 -5.14 6.67
CA ALA A 74 -0.17 -5.74 5.66
C ALA A 74 -0.57 -4.72 4.59
N LEU A 75 -1.06 -5.20 3.47
CA LEU A 75 -1.52 -4.38 2.35
C LEU A 75 -3.00 -4.65 2.09
N VAL A 76 -3.83 -3.62 2.21
CA VAL A 76 -5.21 -3.64 1.70
C VAL A 76 -5.25 -3.02 0.32
N VAL A 77 -5.99 -3.64 -0.60
CA VAL A 77 -6.17 -3.16 -1.96
C VAL A 77 -7.65 -3.03 -2.27
N VAL A 78 -8.06 -1.84 -2.71
CA VAL A 78 -9.35 -1.62 -3.38
C VAL A 78 -9.09 -1.71 -4.87
N ASN A 79 -9.45 -2.84 -5.46
CA ASN A 79 -9.23 -3.14 -6.87
C ASN A 79 -10.46 -2.71 -7.66
N LEU A 80 -10.44 -1.47 -8.15
CA LEU A 80 -11.55 -0.85 -8.89
C LEU A 80 -11.80 -1.54 -10.23
N MET A 81 -10.73 -2.03 -10.88
CA MET A 81 -10.81 -2.77 -12.14
C MET A 81 -11.59 -4.08 -12.00
N HIS A 82 -11.30 -4.86 -10.94
CA HIS A 82 -11.93 -6.17 -10.71
C HIS A 82 -13.14 -6.14 -9.78
N LYS A 83 -13.47 -4.97 -9.22
CA LYS A 83 -14.49 -4.81 -8.19
C LYS A 83 -14.25 -5.74 -6.99
N GLN A 84 -13.01 -5.75 -6.52
CA GLN A 84 -12.56 -6.61 -5.43
C GLN A 84 -11.90 -5.82 -4.30
N LEU A 85 -11.97 -6.38 -3.10
CA LEU A 85 -11.28 -5.94 -1.91
C LEU A 85 -10.29 -7.05 -1.52
N ASN A 86 -8.99 -6.76 -1.62
CA ASN A 86 -7.94 -7.74 -1.33
C ASN A 86 -7.17 -7.32 -0.06
N VAL A 87 -6.70 -8.30 0.70
CA VAL A 87 -5.82 -8.16 1.86
C VAL A 87 -4.65 -9.12 1.70
N PHE A 88 -3.45 -8.57 1.65
CA PHE A 88 -2.21 -9.35 1.62
C PHE A 88 -1.48 -9.18 2.95
N ASP A 89 -1.45 -10.27 3.72
CA ASP A 89 -0.62 -10.43 4.91
C ASP A 89 0.44 -11.49 4.60
N SER A 90 1.71 -11.09 4.58
CA SER A 90 2.81 -12.01 4.29
C SER A 90 3.11 -12.95 5.44
N ASN A 91 2.70 -12.60 6.66
CA ASN A 91 2.89 -13.41 7.84
C ASN A 91 1.75 -14.43 7.89
N SER A 92 1.99 -15.64 7.39
CA SER A 92 1.10 -16.78 7.64
C SER A 92 1.81 -18.06 7.23
N GLN A 93 2.65 -18.60 8.11
CA GLN A 93 3.10 -19.99 7.98
C GLN A 93 2.38 -20.93 8.94
N ASP A 94 1.63 -20.39 9.89
CA ASP A 94 0.95 -21.16 10.93
C ASP A 94 -0.56 -21.19 10.68
N SER A 95 -1.16 -22.39 10.74
CA SER A 95 -2.61 -22.59 10.62
C SER A 95 -3.39 -21.92 11.75
N ASP A 96 -2.77 -21.72 12.90
CA ASP A 96 -3.38 -21.10 14.08
C ASP A 96 -3.13 -19.58 14.14
N TYR A 97 -2.44 -19.01 13.14
CA TYR A 97 -2.17 -17.58 13.09
C TYR A 97 -3.46 -16.78 12.86
N VAL A 98 -3.90 -16.11 13.92
CA VAL A 98 -4.90 -15.05 13.85
C VAL A 98 -4.17 -13.72 13.68
N SER A 99 -4.28 -13.13 12.50
CA SER A 99 -3.59 -11.87 12.20
C SER A 99 -4.09 -10.74 13.10
N ILE A 100 -3.17 -10.10 13.82
CA ILE A 100 -3.46 -8.86 14.57
C ILE A 100 -3.95 -7.71 13.67
N LEU A 101 -3.76 -7.86 12.35
CA LEU A 101 -4.18 -6.93 11.31
C LEU A 101 -5.53 -7.29 10.68
N GLU A 102 -6.13 -8.45 10.95
CA GLU A 102 -7.41 -8.83 10.36
C GLU A 102 -8.50 -7.80 10.65
N LYS A 103 -8.76 -7.51 11.95
CA LYS A 103 -9.73 -6.48 12.35
C LYS A 103 -9.37 -5.08 11.80
N PRO A 104 -8.13 -4.57 11.94
CA PRO A 104 -7.71 -3.33 11.29
C PRO A 104 -7.95 -3.25 9.78
N CYS A 105 -7.70 -4.33 9.03
CA CYS A 105 -7.95 -4.38 7.59
C CYS A 105 -9.46 -4.30 7.28
N CYS A 106 -10.28 -5.06 8.03
CA CYS A 106 -11.74 -5.01 7.92
C CYS A 106 -12.27 -3.60 8.20
N ASN A 107 -11.81 -2.99 9.30
CA ASN A 107 -12.17 -1.62 9.67
C ASN A 107 -11.80 -0.61 8.57
N LEU A 108 -10.58 -0.72 8.02
CA LEU A 108 -10.13 0.15 6.93
C LEU A 108 -11.07 0.08 5.73
N ILE A 109 -11.47 -1.13 5.32
CA ILE A 109 -12.38 -1.34 4.20
C ILE A 109 -13.72 -0.66 4.46
N GLU A 110 -14.34 -0.89 5.62
CA GLU A 110 -15.67 -0.34 5.95
C GLU A 110 -15.65 1.19 6.11
N ASN A 111 -14.59 1.73 6.71
CA ASN A 111 -14.42 3.17 6.87
C ASN A 111 -14.12 3.85 5.54
N PHE A 112 -13.36 3.21 4.65
CA PHE A 112 -13.11 3.73 3.32
C PHE A 112 -14.37 3.73 2.45
N LYS A 113 -15.18 2.67 2.51
CA LYS A 113 -16.51 2.63 1.87
C LYS A 113 -17.38 3.78 2.34
N THR A 114 -17.44 4.01 3.66
CA THR A 114 -18.19 5.12 4.25
C THR A 114 -17.69 6.47 3.75
N LEU A 115 -16.37 6.68 3.73
CA LEU A 115 -15.76 7.90 3.22
C LEU A 115 -16.10 8.16 1.74
N VAL A 116 -16.12 7.12 0.90
CA VAL A 116 -16.49 7.24 -0.52
C VAL A 116 -17.99 7.51 -0.68
N ARG A 117 -18.86 6.82 0.06
CA ARG A 117 -20.32 7.02 0.04
C ARG A 117 -20.71 8.46 0.37
N GLU A 118 -20.16 9.02 1.45
CA GLU A 118 -20.47 10.38 1.89
C GLU A 118 -20.04 11.47 0.89
N ARG A 119 -19.09 11.17 0.03
CA ARG A 119 -18.56 12.12 -0.96
C ARG A 119 -19.19 11.96 -2.34
N ASN A 120 -19.92 10.85 -2.58
CA ASN A 120 -20.79 10.55 -3.73
C ASN A 120 -20.27 10.96 -5.13
N THR A 121 -18.96 10.96 -5.33
CA THR A 121 -18.33 11.38 -6.60
C THR A 121 -17.85 10.21 -7.45
N TRP A 122 -17.98 8.98 -6.95
CA TRP A 122 -17.41 7.80 -7.60
C TRP A 122 -18.51 6.99 -8.29
N LYS A 123 -18.22 6.52 -9.50
CA LYS A 123 -19.14 5.64 -10.25
C LYS A 123 -19.23 4.22 -9.67
N HIS A 124 -18.25 3.86 -8.83
CA HIS A 124 -18.15 2.54 -8.23
C HIS A 124 -18.93 2.47 -6.92
N ASP A 125 -19.84 1.51 -6.83
CA ASP A 125 -20.50 1.11 -5.61
C ASP A 125 -19.61 0.08 -4.89
N LEU A 126 -18.83 0.54 -3.92
CA LEU A 126 -17.85 -0.29 -3.21
C LEU A 126 -18.49 -1.37 -2.32
N ASP A 127 -19.78 -1.25 -1.99
CA ASP A 127 -20.50 -2.25 -1.20
C ASP A 127 -20.81 -3.52 -2.01
N LYS A 128 -20.76 -3.42 -3.35
CA LYS A 128 -20.88 -4.56 -4.27
C LYS A 128 -19.56 -5.27 -4.56
N PHE A 129 -18.45 -4.80 -3.99
CA PHE A 129 -17.14 -5.40 -4.26
C PHE A 129 -16.99 -6.69 -3.45
N GLU A 130 -16.47 -7.73 -4.09
CA GLU A 130 -16.21 -9.00 -3.44
C GLU A 130 -14.93 -8.94 -2.60
N ARG A 131 -14.95 -9.53 -1.40
CA ARG A 131 -13.70 -9.80 -0.67
C ARG A 131 -13.04 -11.04 -1.27
N PHE A 132 -11.88 -10.83 -1.89
CA PHE A 132 -11.16 -11.90 -2.56
C PHE A 132 -9.67 -11.80 -2.21
N ASN A 133 -9.09 -12.88 -1.71
CA ASN A 133 -7.64 -12.97 -1.52
C ASN A 133 -7.16 -14.15 -2.37
N PRO A 134 -6.24 -13.95 -3.34
CA PRO A 134 -5.71 -15.05 -4.12
C PRO A 134 -5.18 -16.15 -3.20
N SER A 135 -5.48 -17.42 -3.46
CA SER A 135 -4.79 -18.50 -2.75
C SER A 135 -3.32 -18.56 -3.20
N GLY A 136 -2.43 -18.93 -2.28
CA GLY A 136 -1.03 -19.21 -2.62
C GLY A 136 -0.17 -18.01 -3.03
N TYR A 137 -0.50 -16.78 -2.63
CA TYR A 137 0.45 -15.67 -2.80
C TYR A 137 1.70 -15.84 -1.91
N PRO A 138 2.88 -15.35 -2.34
CA PRO A 138 4.13 -15.56 -1.61
C PRO A 138 4.06 -15.08 -0.16
N LYS A 139 4.55 -15.89 0.78
CA LYS A 139 4.60 -15.61 2.22
C LYS A 139 6.03 -15.40 2.68
N GLN A 140 6.20 -14.63 3.76
CA GLN A 140 7.52 -14.45 4.37
C GLN A 140 7.88 -15.68 5.22
N SER A 141 9.16 -15.98 5.33
CA SER A 141 9.71 -16.98 6.27
C SER A 141 10.40 -16.33 7.46
N THR A 142 10.66 -15.02 7.40
CA THR A 142 11.33 -14.25 8.46
C THR A 142 10.31 -13.47 9.28
N THR A 143 10.73 -12.91 10.42
CA THR A 143 9.86 -12.08 11.28
C THR A 143 9.88 -10.58 10.91
N PHE A 144 10.70 -10.16 9.96
CA PHE A 144 11.01 -8.73 9.70
C PHE A 144 10.85 -8.29 8.24
N ASP A 145 10.41 -9.18 7.33
CA ASP A 145 10.21 -8.88 5.92
C ASP A 145 8.80 -8.38 5.56
N CYS A 146 7.85 -8.31 6.50
CA CYS A 146 6.45 -7.94 6.20
C CYS A 146 6.31 -6.60 5.45
N GLY A 147 7.10 -5.59 5.83
CA GLY A 147 7.14 -4.30 5.12
C GLY A 147 7.70 -4.40 3.69
N LEU A 148 8.65 -5.31 3.44
CA LEU A 148 9.18 -5.57 2.10
C LEU A 148 8.17 -6.31 1.23
N PHE A 149 7.45 -7.28 1.80
CA PHE A 149 6.41 -8.01 1.10
C PHE A 149 5.24 -7.11 0.72
N ALA A 150 4.83 -6.19 1.59
CA ALA A 150 3.84 -5.17 1.24
C ALA A 150 4.25 -4.38 -0.01
N ILE A 151 5.53 -4.01 -0.13
CA ILE A 151 6.07 -3.36 -1.34
C ILE A 151 6.04 -4.30 -2.56
N LEU A 152 6.49 -5.56 -2.40
CA LEU A 152 6.48 -6.54 -3.47
C LEU A 152 5.07 -6.81 -4.00
N TYR A 153 4.06 -6.85 -3.13
CA TYR A 153 2.66 -6.97 -3.55
C TYR A 153 2.20 -5.74 -4.35
N MET A 154 2.56 -4.52 -3.95
CA MET A 154 2.24 -3.29 -4.70
C MET A 154 2.85 -3.29 -6.12
N GLU A 155 4.12 -3.69 -6.24
CA GLU A 155 4.85 -3.76 -7.51
C GLU A 155 4.27 -4.83 -8.43
N ASN A 156 4.00 -6.02 -7.89
CA ASN A 156 3.67 -7.21 -8.68
C ASN A 156 2.18 -7.45 -8.91
N LEU A 157 1.29 -6.76 -8.18
CA LEU A 157 -0.14 -6.88 -8.41
C LEU A 157 -0.51 -6.17 -9.72
N THR A 158 -1.14 -6.88 -10.65
CA THR A 158 -1.53 -6.35 -11.97
C THR A 158 -3.01 -6.61 -12.26
N ALA A 159 -3.47 -6.10 -13.41
CA ALA A 159 -4.77 -6.43 -13.96
C ALA A 159 -5.00 -7.94 -14.17
N LYS A 160 -3.94 -8.76 -14.26
CA LYS A 160 -4.06 -10.22 -14.42
C LYS A 160 -3.89 -10.99 -13.10
N GLY A 161 -3.82 -10.28 -11.98
CA GLY A 161 -3.49 -10.85 -10.67
C GLY A 161 -2.04 -10.58 -10.26
N LEU A 162 -1.64 -11.21 -9.15
CA LEU A 162 -0.31 -11.06 -8.56
C LEU A 162 0.71 -11.85 -9.37
N LYS A 163 1.68 -11.15 -9.96
CA LYS A 163 2.82 -11.80 -10.62
C LYS A 163 3.67 -12.53 -9.57
N PRO A 164 4.19 -13.73 -9.89
CA PRO A 164 5.10 -14.42 -9.00
C PRO A 164 6.37 -13.59 -8.80
N PHE A 165 6.89 -13.61 -7.58
CA PHE A 165 8.18 -13.05 -7.23
C PHE A 165 8.91 -13.99 -6.28
N SER A 166 10.23 -13.94 -6.28
CA SER A 166 11.04 -14.84 -5.45
C SER A 166 10.95 -14.47 -3.97
N THR A 167 10.89 -15.49 -3.12
CA THR A 167 11.02 -15.39 -1.66
C THR A 167 12.42 -15.77 -1.18
N ASP A 168 13.35 -16.05 -2.10
CA ASP A 168 14.76 -16.31 -1.79
C ASP A 168 15.38 -15.13 -1.04
N THR A 169 16.04 -15.42 0.08
CA THR A 169 16.59 -14.40 0.99
C THR A 169 17.62 -13.50 0.32
N THR A 170 18.45 -14.02 -0.58
CA THR A 170 19.46 -13.23 -1.30
C THR A 170 18.79 -12.27 -2.27
N LEU A 171 17.75 -12.72 -2.99
CA LEU A 171 16.96 -11.86 -3.88
C LEU A 171 16.16 -10.80 -3.11
N LEU A 172 15.58 -11.14 -1.96
CA LEU A 172 14.91 -10.17 -1.08
C LEU A 172 15.90 -9.11 -0.56
N LEU A 173 17.12 -9.50 -0.17
CA LEU A 173 18.16 -8.57 0.25
C LEU A 173 18.58 -7.63 -0.89
N ASN A 174 18.74 -8.16 -2.10
CA ASN A 174 19.04 -7.34 -3.27
C ASN A 174 17.90 -6.38 -3.60
N PHE A 175 16.65 -6.80 -3.43
CA PHE A 175 15.49 -5.93 -3.62
C PHE A 175 15.43 -4.81 -2.57
N ARG A 176 15.78 -5.08 -1.31
CA ARG A 176 15.95 -4.04 -0.27
C ARG A 176 16.99 -3.00 -0.68
N LYS A 177 18.16 -3.44 -1.16
CA LYS A 177 19.22 -2.55 -1.66
C LYS A 177 18.74 -1.74 -2.86
N TYR A 178 18.01 -2.37 -3.78
CA TYR A 178 17.42 -1.70 -4.94
C TYR A 178 16.44 -0.59 -4.52
N ILE A 179 15.51 -0.86 -3.60
CA ILE A 179 14.59 0.17 -3.09
C ILE A 179 15.38 1.33 -2.47
N ALA A 180 16.38 1.04 -1.63
CA ALA A 180 17.21 2.07 -1.02
C ALA A 180 17.92 2.94 -2.08
N ALA A 181 18.55 2.30 -3.07
CA ALA A 181 19.23 3.00 -4.16
C ALA A 181 18.25 3.83 -5.03
N LYS A 182 17.06 3.30 -5.31
CA LYS A 182 15.99 3.99 -6.05
C LYS A 182 15.54 5.25 -5.33
N LEU A 183 15.34 5.17 -4.02
CA LEU A 183 14.94 6.32 -3.21
C LEU A 183 16.07 7.35 -3.07
N PHE A 184 17.31 6.88 -2.93
CA PHE A 184 18.50 7.74 -2.83
C PHE A 184 18.78 8.50 -4.13
N LYS A 185 18.50 7.90 -5.28
CA LYS A 185 18.70 8.50 -6.61
C LYS A 185 17.42 9.12 -7.17
N HIS A 186 16.41 9.35 -6.34
CA HIS A 186 15.13 9.83 -6.84
C HIS A 186 15.28 11.26 -7.40
N PRO A 187 14.71 11.59 -8.58
CA PRO A 187 14.92 12.90 -9.22
C PRO A 187 14.45 14.13 -8.43
N GLN A 188 13.65 13.92 -7.38
CA GLN A 188 13.19 14.99 -6.49
C GLN A 188 14.15 15.27 -5.31
N ASN A 189 15.18 14.45 -5.12
CA ASN A 189 16.20 14.72 -4.12
C ASN A 189 17.00 15.96 -4.55
N THR A 190 17.18 16.90 -3.63
CA THR A 190 17.83 18.20 -3.90
C THR A 190 19.32 18.20 -3.63
N LEU A 191 19.82 17.17 -2.95
CA LEU A 191 21.24 16.99 -2.66
C LEU A 191 21.83 16.00 -3.65
N SER A 192 23.11 16.20 -4.00
CA SER A 192 23.81 15.20 -4.80
C SER A 192 23.98 13.90 -4.01
N SER A 193 24.01 12.76 -4.72
CA SER A 193 24.21 11.44 -4.10
C SER A 193 25.48 11.36 -3.24
N GLU A 194 26.52 12.13 -3.53
CA GLU A 194 27.75 12.16 -2.72
C GLU A 194 27.56 12.95 -1.41
N GLU A 195 26.90 14.11 -1.48
CA GLU A 195 26.61 14.94 -0.31
C GLU A 195 25.62 14.28 0.65
N GLU A 196 24.62 13.54 0.13
CA GLU A 196 23.70 12.77 0.96
C GLU A 196 24.42 11.64 1.70
N LEU A 197 25.33 10.93 1.03
CA LEU A 197 26.08 9.83 1.63
C LEU A 197 26.96 10.36 2.77
N GLN A 198 27.65 11.49 2.56
CA GLN A 198 28.45 12.12 3.59
C GLN A 198 27.62 12.60 4.79
N LYS A 199 26.42 13.14 4.57
CA LYS A 199 25.53 13.57 5.66
C LYS A 199 25.00 12.38 6.47
N LEU A 200 24.72 11.25 5.84
CA LEU A 200 24.27 10.03 6.51
C LEU A 200 25.39 9.41 7.35
N LEU A 201 26.59 9.29 6.79
CA LEU A 201 27.76 8.73 7.48
C LEU A 201 28.26 9.60 8.65
N LYS A 202 27.96 10.90 8.66
CA LYS A 202 28.26 11.80 9.78
C LYS A 202 27.26 11.72 10.94
N LYS A 203 26.13 11.01 10.75
CA LYS A 203 25.06 10.86 11.75
C LYS A 203 24.98 9.46 12.37
N SER A 204 25.83 8.53 11.92
CA SER A 204 26.03 7.19 12.49
C SER A 204 27.25 7.17 13.42
#